data_AF-A0A945BD98-F1
#
_entry.id   AF-A0A945BD98-F1
#
_cell.length_a   1.000
_cell.length_b   1.000
_cell.length_c   1.000
_cell.angle_alpha   90.00
_cell.angle_beta   90.00
_cell.angle_gamma   90.00
#
_symmetry.space_group_name_H-M   'P 1'
#
loop_
_entity.id
_entity.type
_entity.pdbx_description
1 polymer ?
#
loop_
_entity_poly.entity_id
_entity_poly.type
_entity_poly.pdbx_seq_one_letter_code
_entity_poly.pdbx_strand_id
1 'polypeptide(L)'
;YLSVVLPGQMFVEPYEEHKLKSGNLSRTLEDSGTLTSALVPWNTCGAYMSATLGVSTFAYAPFVFFNILCPIIAIIYGFSLIAVPSIDEEKA
;
A
#
# COMPACT_ATOMS: atom_id res chain seq x y z
N TYR A 1 2.81 -1.91 -12.37
CA TYR A 1 1.45 -2.12 -12.92
C TYR A 1 1.00 -3.55 -12.72
N LEU A 2 1.64 -4.56 -13.34
CA LEU A 2 1.32 -5.98 -13.08
C LEU A 2 1.40 -6.35 -11.59
N SER A 3 2.38 -5.80 -10.88
CA SER A 3 2.58 -5.97 -9.44
C SER A 3 1.43 -5.46 -8.56
N VAL A 4 0.54 -4.60 -9.07
CA VAL A 4 -0.62 -4.06 -8.34
C VAL A 4 -1.91 -4.72 -8.83
N VAL A 5 -2.04 -4.91 -10.14
CA VAL A 5 -3.24 -5.51 -10.76
C VAL A 5 -3.40 -6.97 -10.34
N LEU A 6 -2.34 -7.77 -10.34
CA LEU A 6 -2.44 -9.20 -10.01
C LEU A 6 -2.92 -9.41 -8.55
N PRO A 7 -2.30 -8.81 -7.52
CA PRO A 7 -2.84 -8.86 -6.16
C PRO A 7 -4.26 -8.30 -6.09
N GLY A 8 -4.55 -7.20 -6.79
CA GLY A 8 -5.87 -6.60 -6.78
C GLY A 8 -6.97 -7.47 -7.37
N GLN A 9 -6.65 -8.43 -8.25
CA GLN A 9 -7.60 -9.44 -8.71
C GLN A 9 -7.66 -10.65 -7.76
N MET A 10 -6.51 -11.07 -7.23
CA MET A 10 -6.41 -12.25 -6.34
C MET A 10 -7.10 -12.05 -4.98
N PHE A 11 -7.10 -10.81 -4.45
CA PHE A 11 -7.65 -10.52 -3.13
C PHE A 11 -9.12 -10.04 -3.15
N VAL A 12 -9.79 -10.02 -4.30
CA VAL A 12 -11.22 -9.64 -4.38
C VAL A 12 -12.07 -10.64 -3.59
N GLU A 13 -11.94 -11.94 -3.90
CA GLU A 13 -12.74 -13.01 -3.27
C GLU A 13 -12.58 -13.02 -1.73
N PRO A 14 -11.36 -13.01 -1.14
CA PRO A 14 -11.19 -12.92 0.30
C PRO A 14 -11.85 -11.69 0.94
N TYR A 15 -11.80 -10.52 0.30
CA TYR A 15 -12.42 -9.31 0.84
C TYR A 15 -13.95 -9.41 0.84
N GLU A 16 -14.53 -10.03 -0.18
CA GLU A 16 -15.97 -10.30 -0.23
C GLU A 16 -16.40 -11.32 0.83
N GLU A 17 -15.63 -12.40 1.01
CA GLU A 17 -15.88 -13.42 2.07
C GLU A 17 -15.83 -12.81 3.47
N HIS A 18 -14.93 -11.86 3.70
CA HIS A 18 -14.81 -11.13 4.97
C HIS A 18 -15.79 -9.96 5.09
N LYS A 19 -16.74 -9.79 4.15
CA LYS A 19 -17.71 -8.68 4.11
C LYS A 19 -17.08 -7.29 4.11
N LEU A 20 -15.90 -7.15 3.52
CA LEU A 20 -15.15 -5.89 3.41
C LEU A 20 -15.45 -5.21 2.08
N LYS A 21 -15.54 -3.88 2.07
CA LYS A 21 -15.72 -3.14 0.80
C LYS A 21 -14.47 -3.25 -0.09
N SER A 22 -14.68 -3.30 -1.40
CA SER A 22 -13.61 -3.27 -2.41
C SER A 22 -12.71 -2.03 -2.34
N GLY A 23 -13.22 -0.92 -1.78
CA GLY A 23 -12.43 0.27 -1.48
C GLY A 23 -11.29 0.01 -0.47
N ASN A 24 -11.47 -0.92 0.47
CA ASN A 24 -10.44 -1.28 1.43
C ASN A 24 -9.28 -2.02 0.76
N LEU A 25 -9.60 -2.86 -0.24
CA LEU A 25 -8.60 -3.54 -1.06
C LEU A 25 -7.81 -2.53 -1.88
N SER A 26 -8.49 -1.60 -2.56
CA SER A 26 -7.84 -0.52 -3.32
C SER A 26 -6.89 0.30 -2.45
N ARG A 27 -7.35 0.72 -1.26
CA ARG A 27 -6.53 1.45 -0.29
C ARG A 27 -5.30 0.64 0.13
N THR A 28 -5.48 -0.64 0.45
CA THR A 28 -4.38 -1.52 0.86
C THR A 28 -3.36 -1.72 -0.26
N LEU A 29 -3.81 -1.81 -1.52
CA LEU A 29 -2.93 -1.92 -2.69
C LEU A 29 -2.09 -0.66 -2.90
N GLU A 30 -2.68 0.53 -2.72
CA GLU A 30 -1.95 1.80 -2.79
C GLU A 30 -0.93 1.94 -1.65
N ASP A 31 -1.36 1.67 -0.41
CA ASP A 31 -0.51 1.79 0.78
C ASP A 31 0.67 0.79 0.74
N SER A 32 0.45 -0.42 0.20
CA SER A 32 1.48 -1.46 0.12
C SER A 32 2.35 -1.36 -1.12
N GLY A 33 1.77 -1.06 -2.30
CA GLY A 33 2.45 -1.17 -3.58
C GLY A 33 3.03 0.16 -4.08
N THR A 34 2.27 1.25 -3.98
CA THR A 34 2.66 2.55 -4.53
C THR A 34 3.69 3.23 -3.64
N LEU A 35 3.48 3.20 -2.33
CA LEU A 35 4.33 3.91 -1.37
C LEU A 35 5.66 3.19 -1.12
N THR A 36 5.66 1.85 -1.03
CA THR A 36 6.91 1.11 -0.79
C THR A 36 7.80 1.02 -2.03
N SER A 37 7.26 1.28 -3.23
CA SER A 37 7.95 1.23 -4.52
C SER A 37 9.26 2.03 -4.56
N ALA A 38 9.30 3.20 -3.92
CA ALA A 38 10.46 4.09 -3.92
C ALA A 38 11.62 3.61 -3.01
N LEU A 39 11.35 2.66 -2.10
CA LEU A 39 12.35 2.09 -1.19
C LEU A 39 13.13 0.94 -1.83
N VAL A 40 12.68 0.46 -3.00
CA VAL A 40 13.26 -0.67 -3.70
C VAL A 40 14.21 -0.16 -4.79
N PRO A 41 15.55 -0.34 -4.67
CA PRO A 41 16.50 0.31 -5.57
C PRO A 41 16.41 -0.15 -7.03
N TRP A 42 15.92 -1.37 -7.27
CA TRP A 42 15.68 -1.91 -8.61
C TRP A 42 14.29 -1.55 -9.19
N ASN A 43 13.51 -0.73 -8.49
CA ASN A 43 12.26 -0.19 -9.00
C ASN A 43 12.50 1.15 -9.70
N THR A 44 11.75 1.44 -10.77
CA THR A 44 11.78 2.71 -11.49
C THR A 44 11.67 3.93 -10.56
N CYS A 45 10.81 3.89 -9.53
CA CYS A 45 10.67 4.99 -8.57
C CYS A 45 11.93 5.21 -7.73
N GLY A 46 12.55 4.12 -7.26
CA GLY A 46 13.80 4.18 -6.48
C GLY A 46 15.00 4.61 -7.33
N ALA A 47 15.08 4.10 -8.57
CA ALA A 47 16.11 4.50 -9.53
C ALA A 47 16.03 6.00 -9.87
N TYR A 48 14.82 6.53 -10.07
CA TYR A 48 14.60 7.95 -10.32
C TYR A 48 15.03 8.83 -9.13
N MET A 49 14.63 8.46 -7.90
CA MET A 49 15.02 9.18 -6.69
C MET A 49 16.54 9.15 -6.47
N SER A 50 17.16 7.99 -6.65
CA SER A 50 18.61 7.83 -6.51
C SER A 50 19.38 8.64 -7.56
N ALA A 51 18.93 8.64 -8.82
CA ALA A 51 19.53 9.42 -9.89
C ALA A 51 19.39 10.94 -9.68
N THR A 52 18.24 11.39 -9.16
CA THR A 52 17.97 12.82 -8.93
C THR A 52 18.73 13.35 -7.72
N LEU A 53 18.75 12.60 -6.62
CA LEU A 53 19.40 12.99 -5.37
C LEU A 53 20.91 12.72 -5.39
N GLY A 54 21.41 11.91 -6.33
CA GLY A 54 22.82 11.51 -6.42
C GLY A 54 23.28 10.60 -5.27
N VAL A 55 22.34 10.03 -4.51
CA VAL A 55 22.62 9.18 -3.34
C VAL A 55 21.94 7.82 -3.52
N SER A 56 22.47 6.79 -2.86
CA SER A 56 21.89 5.44 -2.92
C SER A 56 20.51 5.40 -2.25
N THR A 57 19.67 4.45 -2.66
CA THR A 57 18.34 4.23 -2.06
C THR A 57 18.39 4.04 -0.55
N PHE A 58 19.39 3.33 -0.04
CA PHE A 58 19.58 3.14 1.40
C PHE A 58 19.94 4.44 2.14
N ALA A 59 20.58 5.39 1.46
CA ALA A 59 20.95 6.67 2.06
C ALA A 59 19.73 7.59 2.24
N TYR A 60 18.79 7.61 1.29
CA TYR A 60 17.56 8.40 1.43
C TYR A 60 16.42 7.65 2.13
N ALA A 61 16.44 6.31 2.17
CA ALA A 61 15.38 5.49 2.75
C ALA A 61 14.91 5.91 4.15
N PRO A 62 15.79 6.30 5.10
CA PRO A 62 15.34 6.75 6.43
C PRO A 62 14.57 8.07 6.40
N PHE A 63 14.79 8.90 5.38
CA PHE A 63 14.18 10.24 5.27
C PHE A 63 12.80 10.21 4.60
N VAL A 64 12.46 9.13 3.87
CA VAL A 64 11.11 8.92 3.31
C VAL A 64 10.17 8.30 4.34
N PHE A 65 10.01 9.01 5.47
CA PHE A 65 9.17 8.59 6.60
C PHE A 65 7.75 8.25 6.19
N PHE A 66 7.15 9.01 5.27
CA PHE A 66 5.79 8.75 4.78
C PHE A 66 5.67 7.37 4.13
N ASN A 67 6.62 7.00 3.26
CA ASN A 67 6.60 5.71 2.57
C ASN A 67 6.81 4.52 3.52
N ILE A 68 7.46 4.73 4.66
CA ILE A 68 7.68 3.70 5.69
C ILE A 68 6.51 3.65 6.67
N LEU A 69 5.99 4.80 7.10
CA LEU A 69 4.94 4.89 8.11
C LEU A 69 3.57 4.52 7.55
N CYS A 70 3.25 4.88 6.31
CA CYS A 70 1.96 4.55 5.71
C CYS A 70 1.61 3.06 5.75
N PRO A 71 2.47 2.11 5.31
CA PRO A 71 2.14 0.70 5.41
C PRO A 71 2.01 0.23 6.87
N ILE A 72 2.79 0.79 7.81
CA ILE A 72 2.69 0.46 9.24
C ILE A 72 1.32 0.91 9.79
N ILE A 73 0.91 2.14 9.47
CA ILE A 73 -0.39 2.70 9.90
C ILE A 73 -1.53 1.92 9.26
N ALA A 74 -1.43 1.57 7.98
CA ALA A 74 -2.43 0.77 7.27
C ALA A 74 -2.61 -0.61 7.92
N ILE A 75 -1.51 -1.27 8.31
CA ILE A 75 -1.54 -2.53 9.05
C ILE A 75 -2.24 -2.34 10.41
N ILE A 76 -1.87 -1.32 11.18
CA ILE A 76 -2.49 -1.03 12.48
C ILE A 76 -4.00 -0.78 12.34
N TYR A 77 -4.41 -0.02 11.33
CA TYR A 77 -5.81 0.31 11.07
C TYR A 77 -6.61 -0.93 10.65
N GLY A 78 -6.02 -1.79 9.81
CA GLY A 78 -6.61 -3.07 9.43
C GLY A 78 -6.82 -4.00 10.63
N PHE A 79 -5.82 -4.16 11.50
CA PHE A 79 -5.95 -4.99 12.71
C PHE A 79 -6.89 -4.41 13.76
N SER A 80 -6.91 -3.08 13.90
CA SER A 80 -7.77 -2.39 14.89
C SER A 80 -9.21 -2.19 14.39
N LEU A 81 -9.52 -2.59 13.15
CA LEU A 81 -10.80 -2.35 12.46
C LEU A 81 -11.20 -0.86 12.42
N ILE A 82 -10.20 0.03 12.41
CA ILE A 82 -10.41 1.47 12.37
C ILE A 82 -10.50 1.91 10.92
N ALA A 83 -11.60 2.57 10.54
CA ALA A 83 -11.86 3.04 9.18
C ALA A 83 -11.80 1.91 8.13
N VAL A 84 -12.37 0.76 8.48
CA VAL A 84 -12.55 -0.41 7.60
C VAL A 84 -14.06 -0.61 7.34
N PRO A 85 -14.65 0.13 6.37
CA PRO A 85 -16.05 -0.04 6.00
C PRO A 85 -16.40 -1.48 5.64
N SER A 86 -17.48 -1.98 6.23
CA SER A 86 -18.06 -3.29 5.87
C SER A 86 -19.21 -3.12 4.89
N ILE A 87 -19.55 -4.20 4.19
CA ILE A 87 -20.65 -4.21 3.20
C ILE A 87 -22.02 -4.00 3.88
N ASP A 88 -22.16 -4.37 5.16
CA ASP A 88 -23.43 -4.30 5.91
C ASP A 88 -23.80 -2.85 6.36
N GLU A 89 -22.85 -1.92 6.45
CA GLU A 89 -23.09 -0.52 6.86
C GLU A 89 -23.83 0.34 5.82
N GLU A 90 -23.99 -0.13 4.58
CA GLU A 90 -24.69 0.62 3.52
C GLU A 90 -26.23 0.51 3.59
N LYS A 91 -26.75 -0.32 4.51
CA LYS A 91 -28.20 -0.50 4.73
C LYS A 91 -28.75 0.15 6.01
N ALA A 92 -27.96 0.94 6.72
CA ALA A 92 -28.38 1.65 7.93
C ALA A 92 -28.68 3.14 7.66
#